data_AF-A0A8T6U6D3-F1
#
_entry.id   AF-A0A8T6U6D3-F1
#
_cell.length_a   1.000
_cell.length_b   1.000
_cell.length_c   1.000
_cell.angle_alpha   90.00
_cell.angle_beta   90.00
_cell.angle_gamma   90.00
#
_symmetry.space_group_name_H-M   'P 1'
#
loop_
_entity.id
_entity.type
_entity.pdbx_description
1 polymer ?
#
loop_
_entity_poly.entity_id
_entity_poly.type
_entity_poly.pdbx_seq_one_letter_code
_entity_poly.pdbx_strand_id
1 'polypeptide(L)'
;KVTEKRTIEEILPRLDVLYITRIQKERFPDAAEYAKVRGSYQVDLNLLEKAKEDMIILHPLPRIDEIAAEVDNTSHARYFQQVWNGIVTRMTLLALILGAIK
;
A
#
# COMPACT_ATOMS: atom_id res chain seq x y z
N LYS A 1 18.19 -11.20 0.82
CA LYS A 1 18.11 -11.59 -0.61
C LYS A 1 16.87 -10.92 -1.20
N VAL A 2 16.98 -10.29 -2.37
CA VAL A 2 15.85 -9.65 -3.06
C VAL A 2 15.39 -10.56 -4.20
N THR A 3 14.08 -10.62 -4.45
CA THR A 3 13.49 -11.41 -5.54
C THR A 3 12.42 -10.59 -6.24
N GLU A 4 12.41 -10.63 -7.57
CA GLU A 4 11.40 -9.98 -8.39
C GLU A 4 10.40 -11.02 -8.93
N LYS A 5 9.12 -10.65 -8.94
CA LYS A 5 8.01 -11.50 -9.37
C LYS A 5 7.04 -10.67 -10.21
N ARG A 6 6.35 -11.34 -11.13
CA ARG A 6 5.35 -10.71 -12.01
C ARG A 6 3.92 -10.82 -11.48
N THR A 7 3.69 -11.78 -10.57
CA THR A 7 2.39 -12.11 -9.99
C THR A 7 2.49 -12.09 -8.48
N ILE A 8 1.44 -11.63 -7.82
CA ILE A 8 1.39 -11.46 -6.36
C ILE A 8 0.83 -12.71 -5.68
N GLU A 9 -0.04 -13.45 -6.38
CA GLU A 9 -0.80 -14.60 -5.90
C GLU A 9 0.11 -15.73 -5.39
N GLU A 10 1.26 -15.95 -6.05
CA GLU A 10 2.21 -17.01 -5.68
C GLU A 10 2.99 -16.69 -4.39
N ILE A 11 3.14 -15.41 -4.06
CA ILE A 11 3.94 -14.96 -2.92
C ILE A 11 3.08 -14.53 -1.73
N LEU A 12 1.81 -14.21 -1.96
CA LEU A 12 0.88 -13.72 -0.94
C LEU A 12 0.83 -14.57 0.35
N PRO A 13 0.83 -15.93 0.29
CA PRO A 13 0.84 -16.76 1.50
C PRO A 13 2.11 -16.61 2.36
N ARG A 14 3.16 -15.96 1.83
CA ARG A 14 4.45 -15.78 2.49
C ARG A 14 4.67 -14.35 2.97
N LEU A 15 3.85 -13.40 2.55
CA LEU A 15 4.01 -11.99 2.90
C LEU A 15 3.47 -11.72 4.30
N ASP A 16 4.21 -10.94 5.07
CA ASP A 16 3.75 -10.36 6.34
C ASP A 16 3.24 -8.93 6.11
N VAL A 17 3.85 -8.21 5.17
CA VAL A 17 3.49 -6.84 4.80
C VAL A 17 3.40 -6.74 3.28
N LEU A 18 2.25 -6.29 2.78
CA LEU A 18 2.05 -5.91 1.39
C LEU A 18 2.02 -4.37 1.29
N TYR A 19 3.09 -3.78 0.75
CA TYR A 19 3.16 -2.34 0.50
C TYR A 19 2.80 -2.04 -0.95
N ILE A 20 1.69 -1.33 -1.16
CA ILE A 20 1.12 -1.07 -2.48
C ILE A 20 1.36 0.40 -2.85
N THR A 21 1.52 0.68 -4.14
CA THR A 21 1.59 2.04 -4.68
C THR A 21 0.70 2.18 -5.90
N ARG A 22 0.06 3.35 -6.06
CA ARG A 22 -0.59 3.72 -7.33
C ARG A 22 0.40 3.71 -8.50
N ILE A 23 -0.08 3.29 -9.67
CA ILE A 23 0.62 3.53 -10.93
C ILE A 23 0.50 5.04 -11.24
N GLN A 24 1.64 5.72 -11.27
CA GLN A 24 1.68 7.19 -11.41
C GLN A 24 1.54 7.58 -12.88
N LYS A 25 0.34 8.03 -13.27
CA LYS A 25 0.02 8.49 -14.64
C LYS A 25 1.01 9.53 -15.15
N GLU A 26 1.47 10.42 -14.29
CA GLU A 26 2.43 11.49 -14.57
C GLU A 26 3.83 11.00 -14.99
N ARG A 27 4.12 9.69 -14.89
CA ARG A 27 5.39 9.09 -15.31
C ARG A 27 5.37 8.47 -16.71
N PHE A 28 4.21 8.46 -17.38
CA PHE A 28 4.07 7.88 -18.72
C PHE A 28 4.22 8.95 -19.81
N PRO A 29 4.84 8.62 -20.95
CA PRO A 29 5.02 9.56 -22.06
C PRO A 29 3.69 9.90 -22.74
N ASP A 30 2.73 8.98 -22.74
CA ASP A 30 1.38 9.20 -23.26
C ASP A 30 0.29 8.44 -22.47
N ALA A 31 -0.95 8.85 -22.67
CA ALA A 31 -2.10 8.30 -21.95
C ALA A 31 -2.47 6.87 -22.37
N ALA A 32 -2.10 6.44 -23.59
CA ALA A 32 -2.40 5.10 -24.08
C ALA A 32 -1.50 4.06 -23.43
N GLU A 33 -0.22 4.37 -23.18
CA GLU A 33 0.66 3.49 -22.40
C GLU A 33 0.19 3.32 -20.96
N TYR A 34 -0.22 4.42 -20.30
CA TYR A 34 -0.82 4.35 -18.98
C TYR A 34 -2.07 3.48 -18.96
N ALA A 35 -2.97 3.63 -19.95
CA ALA A 35 -4.20 2.86 -20.03
C ALA A 35 -3.98 1.34 -20.16
N LYS A 36 -2.85 0.91 -20.74
CA LYS A 36 -2.50 -0.52 -20.87
C LYS A 36 -2.16 -1.18 -19.53
N VAL A 37 -1.64 -0.42 -18.57
CA VAL A 37 -1.13 -0.95 -17.29
C VAL A 37 -1.95 -0.53 -16.08
N ARG A 38 -2.81 0.49 -16.23
CA ARG A 38 -3.74 0.89 -15.18
C ARG A 38 -4.61 -0.30 -14.79
N GLY A 39 -4.68 -0.60 -13.49
CA GLY A 39 -5.46 -1.72 -12.97
C GLY A 39 -4.82 -3.09 -13.11
N SER A 40 -3.58 -3.21 -13.62
CA SER A 40 -2.88 -4.51 -13.70
C SER A 40 -2.60 -5.13 -12.33
N TYR A 41 -2.61 -4.34 -11.27
CA TYR A 41 -2.36 -4.79 -9.91
C TYR A 41 -3.44 -4.21 -9.00
N GLN A 42 -4.55 -4.95 -8.85
CA GLN A 42 -5.65 -4.61 -7.98
C GLN A 42 -5.70 -5.59 -6.82
N VAL A 43 -5.92 -5.08 -5.61
CA VAL A 43 -6.14 -5.87 -4.41
C VAL A 43 -7.62 -5.83 -4.05
N ASP A 44 -8.27 -6.98 -4.16
CA ASP A 44 -9.68 -7.23 -3.84
C ASP A 44 -9.81 -8.36 -2.79
N LEU A 45 -11.04 -8.70 -2.37
CA LEU A 45 -11.24 -9.78 -1.40
C LEU A 45 -10.80 -11.15 -1.94
N ASN A 46 -10.97 -11.41 -3.25
CA ASN A 46 -10.59 -12.68 -3.87
C ASN A 46 -9.08 -12.92 -3.77
N LEU A 47 -8.27 -11.88 -3.99
CA LEU A 47 -6.83 -11.96 -3.83
C LEU A 47 -6.45 -12.30 -2.40
N LEU A 48 -7.13 -11.69 -1.42
CA LEU A 48 -6.84 -11.86 0.01
C LEU A 48 -7.21 -13.26 0.55
N GLU A 49 -7.99 -14.07 -0.16
CA GLU A 49 -8.24 -15.47 0.24
C GLU A 49 -6.95 -16.30 0.40
N LYS A 50 -5.88 -15.91 -0.30
CA LYS A 50 -4.56 -16.57 -0.23
C LYS A 50 -3.59 -15.87 0.71
N ALA A 51 -3.98 -14.76 1.34
CA ALA A 51 -3.13 -14.03 2.25
C ALA A 51 -3.03 -14.75 3.61
N LYS A 52 -1.95 -14.49 4.34
CA LYS A 52 -1.92 -14.86 5.76
C LYS A 52 -2.95 -14.04 6.51
N GLU A 53 -3.60 -14.65 7.50
CA GLU A 53 -4.61 -14.00 8.35
C GLU A 53 -4.09 -12.72 9.04
N ASP A 54 -2.81 -12.69 9.41
CA ASP A 54 -2.14 -11.58 10.09
C ASP A 54 -1.36 -10.64 9.16
N MET A 55 -1.38 -10.88 7.84
CA MET A 55 -0.73 -9.99 6.87
C MET A 55 -1.35 -8.59 6.94
N ILE A 56 -0.53 -7.54 6.83
CA ILE A 56 -1.03 -6.17 6.75
C ILE A 56 -0.78 -5.54 5.38
N ILE A 57 -1.68 -4.64 5.00
CA ILE A 57 -1.60 -3.86 3.77
C ILE A 57 -1.29 -2.41 4.13
N LEU A 58 -0.24 -1.88 3.51
CA LEU A 58 0.18 -0.48 3.61
C LEU A 58 0.08 0.20 2.24
N HIS A 59 -0.22 1.49 2.26
CA HIS A 59 -0.37 2.31 1.07
C HIS A 59 -0.11 3.78 1.42
N PRO A 60 0.71 4.51 0.64
CA PRO A 60 1.06 5.90 0.96
C PRO A 60 -0.09 6.90 0.76
N LEU A 61 -1.12 6.51 0.01
CA LEU A 61 -2.27 7.33 -0.42
C LEU A 61 -1.86 8.57 -1.26
N PRO A 62 -2.82 9.22 -1.96
CA PRO A 62 -4.18 8.74 -2.25
C PRO A 62 -4.16 7.48 -3.12
N ARG A 63 -5.18 6.64 -2.96
CA ARG A 63 -5.41 5.50 -3.86
C ARG A 63 -6.40 5.85 -4.97
N ILE A 64 -6.33 5.16 -6.10
CA ILE A 64 -7.26 5.31 -7.23
C ILE A 64 -8.13 4.07 -7.36
N ASP A 65 -7.53 2.96 -7.79
CA ASP A 65 -8.20 1.69 -8.11
C ASP A 65 -7.37 0.46 -7.73
N GLU A 66 -6.13 0.66 -7.26
CA GLU A 66 -5.21 -0.40 -6.88
C GLU A 66 -5.63 -1.18 -5.62
N ILE A 67 -6.53 -0.64 -4.79
CA ILE A 67 -7.12 -1.33 -3.63
C ILE A 67 -8.63 -1.10 -3.67
N ALA A 68 -9.40 -2.20 -3.76
CA ALA A 68 -10.87 -2.15 -3.75
C ALA A 68 -11.41 -1.65 -2.39
N ALA A 69 -12.51 -0.89 -2.41
CA ALA A 69 -13.05 -0.25 -1.21
C ALA A 69 -13.52 -1.24 -0.13
N GLU A 70 -14.01 -2.40 -0.55
CA GLU A 70 -14.32 -3.55 0.32
C GLU A 70 -13.17 -4.01 1.23
N VAL A 71 -11.91 -3.83 0.79
CA VAL A 71 -10.72 -4.19 1.57
C VAL A 71 -10.61 -3.35 2.84
N ASP A 72 -11.20 -2.14 2.87
CA ASP A 72 -11.21 -1.24 4.03
C ASP A 72 -11.80 -1.88 5.28
N ASN A 73 -12.75 -2.81 5.08
CA ASN A 73 -13.47 -3.47 6.17
C ASN A 73 -12.73 -4.72 6.69
N THR A 74 -11.55 -5.04 6.15
CA THR A 74 -10.75 -6.21 6.55
C THR A 74 -9.75 -5.85 7.65
N SER A 75 -9.34 -6.86 8.43
CA SER A 75 -8.24 -6.73 9.40
C SER A 75 -6.90 -6.38 8.75
N HIS A 76 -6.74 -6.68 7.46
CA HIS A 76 -5.52 -6.42 6.68
C HIS A 76 -5.30 -4.93 6.41
N ALA A 77 -6.36 -4.10 6.34
CA ALA A 77 -6.24 -2.69 5.98
C ALA A 77 -5.59 -1.84 7.09
N ARG A 78 -4.29 -1.53 6.95
CA ARG A 78 -3.53 -0.70 7.90
C ARG A 78 -3.12 0.66 7.36
N TYR A 79 -3.43 0.98 6.11
CA TYR A 79 -3.06 2.27 5.49
C TYR A 79 -3.75 3.49 6.12
N PHE A 80 -4.94 3.38 6.69
CA PHE A 80 -5.53 4.50 7.46
C PHE A 80 -4.79 4.74 8.79
N GLN A 81 -4.46 3.66 9.50
CA GLN A 81 -3.63 3.74 10.70
C GLN A 81 -2.24 4.29 10.37
N GLN A 82 -1.66 3.91 9.22
CA GLN A 82 -0.40 4.44 8.71
C GLN A 82 -0.45 5.97 8.53
N VAL A 83 -1.53 6.53 7.97
CA VAL A 83 -1.70 7.98 7.85
C VAL A 83 -1.71 8.66 9.22
N TRP A 84 -2.49 8.11 10.17
CA TRP A 84 -2.55 8.64 11.52
C TRP A 84 -1.17 8.58 12.21
N ASN A 85 -0.46 7.45 12.06
CA ASN A 85 0.90 7.30 12.56
C ASN A 85 1.83 8.37 11.97
N GLY A 86 1.61 8.79 10.72
CA GLY A 86 2.34 9.89 10.08
C GLY A 86 2.16 11.24 10.77
N ILE A 87 0.99 11.51 11.36
CA ILE A 87 0.74 12.72 12.16
C ILE A 87 1.61 12.70 13.41
N VAL A 88 1.50 11.63 14.21
CA VAL A 88 2.26 11.49 15.47
C VAL A 88 3.76 11.48 15.20
N THR A 89 4.20 10.76 14.16
CA THR A 89 5.62 10.73 13.76
C THR A 89 6.14 12.13 13.47
N ARG A 90 5.38 12.96 12.73
CA ARG A 90 5.79 14.33 12.42
C ARG A 90 5.78 15.22 13.66
N MET A 91 4.78 15.09 14.54
CA MET A 91 4.75 15.82 15.82
C MET A 91 5.98 15.50 16.66
N THR A 92 6.32 14.23 16.82
CA THR A 92 7.51 13.78 17.55
C THR A 92 8.78 14.30 16.90
N LEU A 93 8.91 14.17 15.58
CA LEU A 93 10.08 14.67 14.85
C LEU A 93 10.28 16.18 15.06
N LEU A 94 9.21 16.97 14.95
CA LEU A 94 9.25 18.41 15.20
C LEU A 94 9.61 18.72 16.66
N ALA A 95 9.03 18.00 17.62
CA ALA A 95 9.30 18.21 19.04
C ALA A 95 10.78 17.90 19.39
N LEU A 96 11.37 16.84 18.80
CA LEU A 96 12.79 16.52 18.96
C LEU A 96 13.69 17.60 18.34
N ILE A 97 13.40 18.02 17.10
CA ILE A 97 14.19 19.03 16.39
C ILE A 97 14.17 20.39 17.12
N LEU A 98 13.02 20.76 17.68
CA LEU A 98 12.84 22.03 18.40
C LEU A 98 13.22 21.94 19.89
N GLY A 99 13.67 20.78 20.37
CA GLY A 99 14.08 20.57 21.76
C GLY A 99 12.95 20.59 22.79
N ALA A 100 11.70 20.39 22.36
CA ALA A 100 10.53 20.32 23.23
C ALA A 100 10.44 19.00 24.01
N ILE A 101 11.08 17.93 23.50
CA ILE A 101 11.25 16.63 24.14
C ILE A 101 12.69 16.13 23.92
N LYS A 102 13.16 15.23 24.78
CA LYS A 102 14.50 14.62 24.71
C LYS A 102 14.41 13.14 24.34
#